data_AF-A0AA51QR06-F1
#
_entry.id   AF-A0AA51QR06-F1
#
_cell.length_a   1.000
_cell.length_b   1.000
_cell.length_c   1.000
_cell.angle_alpha   90.00
_cell.angle_beta   90.00
_cell.angle_gamma   90.00
#
_symmetry.space_group_name_H-M   'P 1'
#
loop_
_entity.id
_entity.type
_entity.pdbx_description
1 polymer ?
#
loop_
_entity_poly.entity_id
_entity_poly.type
_entity_poly.pdbx_seq_one_letter_code
_entity_poly.pdbx_strand_id
1 'polypeptide(L)'
;MRPLVVRHRILIVVAVVIVAIGGLWWTKTIAFTRSSPVAFTAETFVYVPRGDPSDITPTVIAAFPFSNDEIVRLVAERIVNTYGGNRSEYASSLTIKDTTAVAGKVVYARGRTPLSTQRIANYGAEALCDLVNAAVFAHTGQARVAFMVFTD
;
A
#
# COMPACT_ATOMS: atom_id res chain seq x y z
N MET A 1 1.37 -3.59 -65.03
CA MET A 1 2.16 -3.54 -63.77
C MET A 1 1.19 -3.43 -62.60
N ARG A 2 1.03 -4.48 -61.78
CA ARG A 2 0.23 -4.38 -60.54
C ARG A 2 1.02 -3.55 -59.53
N PRO A 3 0.44 -2.52 -58.89
CA PRO A 3 1.20 -1.61 -58.05
C PRO A 3 1.77 -2.38 -56.85
N LEU A 4 3.10 -2.29 -56.67
CA LEU A 4 3.89 -2.85 -55.56
C LEU A 4 3.28 -2.56 -54.17
N VAL A 5 2.44 -1.54 -54.08
CA VAL A 5 1.68 -1.12 -52.90
C VAL A 5 0.78 -2.23 -52.34
N VAL A 6 0.16 -3.07 -53.17
CA VAL A 6 -0.75 -4.14 -52.69
C VAL A 6 0.03 -5.28 -52.02
N ARG A 7 1.23 -5.61 -52.52
CA ARG A 7 2.08 -6.68 -51.99
C ARG A 7 2.67 -6.32 -50.61
N HIS A 8 2.94 -5.03 -50.38
CA HIS A 8 3.46 -4.53 -49.10
C HIS A 8 2.35 -4.24 -48.08
N ARG A 9 1.10 -4.12 -48.52
CA ARG A 9 -0.04 -3.83 -47.65
C ARG A 9 -0.23 -4.90 -46.57
N ILE A 10 -0.03 -6.17 -46.93
CA ILE A 10 -0.10 -7.29 -45.97
C ILE A 10 1.02 -7.19 -44.93
N LEU A 11 2.25 -6.89 -45.36
CA LEU A 11 3.39 -6.73 -44.44
C LEU A 11 3.20 -5.55 -43.48
N ILE A 12 2.65 -4.43 -43.97
CA ILE A 12 2.34 -3.26 -43.13
C ILE A 12 1.27 -3.62 -42.09
N VAL A 13 0.20 -4.30 -42.49
CA VAL A 13 -0.87 -4.72 -41.55
C VAL A 13 -0.32 -5.68 -40.51
N VAL A 14 0.49 -6.66 -40.90
CA VAL A 14 1.12 -7.60 -39.96
C VAL A 14 2.04 -6.87 -38.98
N ALA A 15 2.87 -5.93 -39.46
CA ALA A 15 3.74 -5.14 -38.59
C ALA A 15 2.95 -4.32 -37.57
N VAL A 16 1.86 -3.66 -38.00
CA VAL A 16 0.98 -2.90 -37.10
C VAL A 16 0.34 -3.80 -36.05
N VAL A 17 -0.13 -5.00 -36.43
CA VAL A 17 -0.72 -5.98 -35.50
C VAL A 17 0.30 -6.46 -34.48
N ILE A 18 1.54 -6.78 -34.91
CA ILE A 18 2.61 -7.21 -33.99
C ILE A 18 2.94 -6.09 -33.00
N VAL A 19 3.07 -4.85 -33.47
CA VAL A 19 3.33 -3.69 -32.60
C VAL A 19 2.17 -3.46 -31.63
N ALA A 20 0.92 -3.57 -32.09
CA ALA A 20 -0.25 -3.41 -31.23
C ALA A 20 -0.32 -4.50 -30.15
N ILE A 21 -0.09 -5.77 -30.50
CA ILE A 21 -0.07 -6.89 -29.54
C ILE A 21 1.10 -6.73 -28.56
N GLY A 22 2.29 -6.39 -29.04
CA GLY A 22 3.46 -6.13 -28.20
C GLY A 22 3.25 -4.97 -27.22
N GLY A 23 2.67 -3.87 -27.71
CA GLY A 23 2.31 -2.71 -26.89
C GLY A 23 1.22 -3.03 -25.86
N LEU A 24 0.16 -3.75 -26.25
CA LEU A 24 -0.87 -4.21 -25.33
C LEU A 24 -0.29 -5.13 -24.24
N TRP A 25 0.66 -6.00 -24.59
CA TRP A 25 1.30 -6.87 -23.62
C TRP A 25 2.12 -6.08 -22.60
N TRP A 26 2.85 -5.06 -23.05
CA TRP A 26 3.60 -4.15 -22.18
C TRP A 26 2.73 -3.34 -21.21
N THR A 27 1.48 -3.01 -21.59
CA THR A 27 0.57 -2.32 -20.66
C THR A 27 0.09 -3.20 -19.50
N LYS A 28 0.11 -4.53 -19.63
CA LYS A 28 -0.23 -5.45 -18.53
C LYS A 28 0.85 -5.54 -17.45
N THR A 29 2.09 -5.13 -17.73
CA THR A 29 3.23 -5.24 -16.81
C THR A 29 3.46 -4.00 -15.96
N ILE A 30 2.69 -2.92 -16.13
CA ILE A 30 2.83 -1.73 -15.30
C ILE A 30 2.31 -2.04 -13.88
N ALA A 31 3.20 -1.91 -12.90
CA ALA A 31 2.85 -1.98 -11.50
C ALA A 31 2.85 -0.57 -10.90
N PHE A 32 1.81 -0.26 -10.13
CA PHE A 32 1.68 0.97 -9.37
C PHE A 32 1.99 0.68 -7.90
N THR A 33 2.74 1.57 -7.28
CA THR A 33 3.03 1.54 -5.85
C THR A 33 2.37 2.75 -5.20
N ARG A 34 1.62 2.52 -4.12
CA ARG A 34 1.06 3.58 -3.26
C ARG A 34 1.47 3.32 -1.83
N SER A 35 1.63 4.40 -1.07
CA SER A 35 2.01 4.34 0.34
C SER A 35 0.97 5.01 1.20
N SER A 36 0.72 4.45 2.37
CA SER A 36 -0.06 5.04 3.44
C SER A 36 0.82 5.06 4.70
N PRO A 37 1.40 6.21 5.07
CA PRO A 37 2.08 6.36 6.35
C PRO A 37 1.07 6.25 7.50
N VAL A 38 1.49 5.59 8.58
CA VAL A 38 0.74 5.44 9.82
C VAL A 38 1.65 5.90 10.96
N ALA A 39 1.20 6.93 11.68
CA ALA A 39 1.85 7.39 12.91
C ALA A 39 1.18 6.72 14.12
N PHE A 40 1.99 6.35 15.11
CA PHE A 40 1.54 5.82 16.40
C PHE A 40 2.00 6.77 17.50
N THR A 41 1.10 7.17 18.39
CA THR A 41 1.42 7.97 19.57
C THR A 41 0.70 7.39 20.78
N ALA A 42 1.32 7.51 21.95
CA ALA A 42 0.74 7.12 23.24
C ALA A 42 -0.17 8.21 23.83
N GLU A 43 -0.13 9.43 23.28
CA GLU A 43 -0.92 10.56 23.75
C GLU A 43 -2.30 10.62 23.06
N THR A 44 -3.35 10.97 23.79
CA THR A 44 -4.66 11.26 23.19
C THR A 44 -4.50 12.44 22.22
N PHE A 45 -4.63 12.19 20.92
CA PHE A 45 -4.56 13.24 19.90
C PHE A 45 -5.56 14.36 20.23
N VAL A 46 -5.04 15.52 20.63
CA VAL A 46 -5.74 16.78 20.40
C VAL A 46 -5.50 17.07 18.92
N TYR A 47 -6.58 17.15 18.14
CA TYR A 47 -6.50 17.56 16.74
C TYR A 47 -5.75 18.88 16.64
N VAL A 48 -4.50 18.87 16.15
CA VAL A 48 -3.75 20.08 15.86
C VAL A 48 -4.00 20.40 14.38
N PRO A 49 -4.79 21.45 14.06
CA PRO A 49 -4.97 21.85 12.68
C PRO A 49 -3.65 22.43 12.18
N ARG A 50 -3.10 21.86 11.10
CA ARG A 50 -2.06 22.52 10.27
C ARG A 50 -0.70 22.77 10.96
N GLY A 51 -0.25 21.90 11.85
CA GLY A 51 1.15 21.86 12.28
C GLY A 51 1.99 20.99 11.33
N ASP A 52 3.24 21.38 11.08
CA ASP A 52 4.23 20.58 10.35
C ASP A 52 4.36 19.21 11.05
N PRO A 53 4.31 18.05 10.34
CA PRO A 53 4.47 16.73 10.96
C PRO A 53 5.74 16.56 11.81
N SER A 54 6.70 17.48 11.71
CA SER A 54 7.90 17.60 12.54
C SER A 54 7.63 18.06 13.99
N ASP A 55 6.53 18.75 14.27
CA ASP A 55 6.18 19.28 15.60
C ASP A 55 5.51 18.24 16.52
N ILE A 56 5.10 17.09 15.98
CA ILE A 56 4.62 15.97 16.78
C ILE A 56 5.86 15.22 17.25
N THR A 57 6.47 15.62 18.37
CA THR A 57 7.51 14.80 19.03
C THR A 57 6.85 13.49 19.42
N PRO A 58 7.12 12.40 18.71
CA PRO A 58 6.37 11.20 18.94
C PRO A 58 7.00 10.44 20.10
N THR A 59 6.23 10.26 21.17
CA THR A 59 6.60 9.33 22.23
C THR A 59 6.59 7.92 21.66
N VAL A 60 7.77 7.41 21.36
CA VAL A 60 8.00 6.08 20.79
C VAL A 60 7.39 5.03 21.72
N ILE A 61 6.44 4.24 21.21
CA ILE A 61 6.09 2.96 21.84
C ILE A 61 7.32 2.06 21.65
N ALA A 62 8.10 1.90 22.71
CA ALA A 62 9.50 1.44 22.71
C ALA A 62 9.77 0.01 22.19
N ALA A 63 8.76 -0.72 21.73
CA ALA A 63 8.96 -1.94 20.98
C ALA A 63 7.72 -2.20 20.14
N PHE A 64 7.87 -2.23 18.82
CA PHE A 64 6.86 -2.86 17.98
C PHE A 64 6.84 -4.35 18.32
N PRO A 65 5.72 -4.92 18.77
CA PRO A 65 5.70 -6.29 19.28
C PRO A 65 5.80 -7.35 18.16
N PHE A 66 5.94 -6.94 16.90
CA PHE A 66 5.92 -7.81 15.73
C PHE A 66 7.19 -7.65 14.91
N SER A 67 7.73 -8.78 14.44
CA SER A 67 8.76 -8.77 13.39
C SER A 67 8.17 -8.29 12.05
N ASN A 68 9.01 -7.74 11.17
CA ASN A 68 8.55 -7.17 9.90
C ASN A 68 7.89 -8.21 8.96
N ASP A 69 8.25 -9.48 9.02
CA ASP A 69 7.61 -10.52 8.22
C ASP A 69 6.29 -11.00 8.83
N GLU A 70 6.23 -11.05 10.16
CA GLU A 70 5.03 -11.44 10.89
C GLU A 70 3.93 -10.37 10.80
N ILE A 71 4.31 -9.09 10.89
CA ILE A 71 3.36 -7.98 10.84
C ILE A 71 2.65 -7.91 9.49
N VAL A 72 3.34 -8.16 8.37
CA VAL A 72 2.72 -8.20 7.04
C VAL A 72 1.72 -9.35 6.95
N ARG A 73 2.06 -10.53 7.51
CA ARG A 73 1.16 -11.68 7.54
C ARG A 73 -0.10 -11.40 8.35
N LEU A 74 0.04 -10.83 9.55
CA LEU A 74 -1.07 -10.49 10.44
C LEU A 74 -1.95 -9.39 9.84
N VAL A 75 -1.35 -8.35 9.23
CA VAL A 75 -2.08 -7.30 8.53
C VAL A 75 -2.87 -7.89 7.37
N ALA A 76 -2.26 -8.73 6.53
CA ALA A 76 -2.95 -9.38 5.43
C ALA A 76 -4.12 -10.27 5.90
N GLU A 77 -3.95 -10.99 7.00
CA GLU A 77 -5.03 -11.78 7.63
C GLU A 77 -6.17 -10.90 8.14
N ARG A 78 -5.84 -9.80 8.81
CA ARG A 78 -6.83 -8.82 9.29
C ARG A 78 -7.61 -8.18 8.14
N ILE A 79 -6.95 -7.82 7.04
CA ILE A 79 -7.61 -7.33 5.83
C ILE A 79 -8.61 -8.36 5.30
N VAL A 80 -8.21 -9.63 5.19
CA VAL A 80 -9.12 -10.68 4.69
C VAL A 80 -10.33 -10.86 5.60
N ASN A 81 -10.12 -10.81 6.92
CA ASN A 81 -11.21 -10.95 7.88
C ASN A 81 -12.20 -9.78 7.84
N THR A 82 -11.75 -8.57 7.52
CA THR A 82 -12.60 -7.36 7.45
C THR A 82 -13.21 -7.14 6.06
N TYR A 83 -12.43 -7.37 4.99
CA TYR A 83 -12.75 -6.97 3.62
C TYR A 83 -12.90 -8.15 2.63
N GLY A 84 -12.62 -9.38 3.07
CA GLY A 84 -12.61 -10.57 2.22
C GLY A 84 -11.36 -10.68 1.33
N GLY A 85 -11.35 -11.64 0.40
CA GLY A 85 -10.25 -11.84 -0.55
C GLY A 85 -9.23 -12.92 -0.14
N ASN A 86 -8.01 -12.83 -0.67
CA ASN A 86 -6.96 -13.83 -0.46
C ASN A 86 -5.77 -13.27 0.32
N ARG A 87 -5.45 -13.90 1.46
CA ARG A 87 -4.33 -13.52 2.33
C ARG A 87 -2.99 -13.50 1.60
N SER A 88 -2.74 -14.48 0.73
CA SER A 88 -1.47 -14.56 -0.01
C SER A 88 -1.31 -13.42 -1.01
N GLU A 89 -2.42 -12.95 -1.58
CA GLU A 89 -2.41 -11.83 -2.52
C GLU A 89 -2.11 -10.52 -1.80
N TYR A 90 -2.76 -10.27 -0.65
CA TYR A 90 -2.45 -9.11 0.17
C TYR A 90 -1.02 -9.16 0.72
N ALA A 91 -0.57 -10.30 1.26
CA ALA A 91 0.77 -10.42 1.83
C ALA A 91 1.87 -10.20 0.77
N SER A 92 1.67 -10.63 -0.48
CA SER A 92 2.61 -10.39 -1.58
C SER A 92 2.54 -8.98 -2.16
N SER A 93 1.43 -8.28 -1.95
CA SER A 93 1.20 -6.92 -2.44
C SER A 93 1.58 -5.85 -1.41
N LEU A 94 1.79 -6.22 -0.15
CA LEU A 94 2.06 -5.30 0.95
C LEU A 94 3.54 -5.34 1.37
N THR A 95 4.05 -4.19 1.78
CA THR A 95 5.35 -4.07 2.44
C THR A 95 5.23 -3.02 3.53
N ILE A 96 5.65 -3.35 4.74
CA ILE A 96 5.57 -2.44 5.88
C ILE A 96 7.00 -2.11 6.30
N LYS A 97 7.33 -0.82 6.35
CA LYS A 97 8.68 -0.35 6.71
C LYS A 97 8.62 0.68 7.81
N ASP A 98 9.68 0.72 8.61
CA ASP A 98 9.93 1.82 9.52
C ASP A 98 10.19 3.11 8.72
N THR A 99 9.80 4.24 9.30
CA THR A 99 10.07 5.56 8.74
C THR A 99 10.71 6.45 9.79
N THR A 100 11.62 7.31 9.36
CA THR A 100 12.26 8.32 10.20
C THR A 100 11.52 9.65 10.19
N ALA A 101 10.53 9.81 9.31
CA ALA A 101 9.79 11.06 9.14
C ALA A 101 8.64 11.23 10.16
N VAL A 102 8.09 10.12 10.68
CA VAL A 102 7.05 10.09 11.71
C VAL A 102 7.34 8.91 12.64
N ALA A 103 6.95 8.93 13.92
CA ALA A 103 7.00 7.68 14.67
C ALA A 103 5.88 6.77 14.21
N GLY A 104 6.25 5.86 13.32
CA GLY A 104 5.42 4.74 12.98
C GLY A 104 5.96 4.01 11.79
N LYS A 105 5.04 3.52 10.97
CA LYS A 105 5.36 2.64 9.85
C LYS A 105 4.63 3.12 8.61
N VAL A 106 5.25 2.89 7.46
CA VAL A 106 4.64 3.16 6.17
C VAL A 106 4.20 1.85 5.56
N VAL A 107 2.92 1.77 5.20
CA VAL A 107 2.35 0.64 4.49
C VAL A 107 2.42 0.94 2.99
N TYR A 108 3.26 0.21 2.29
CA TYR A 108 3.34 0.24 0.83
C TYR A 108 2.46 -0.87 0.26
N ALA A 109 1.61 -0.52 -0.69
CA ALA A 109 0.89 -1.46 -1.51
C ALA A 109 1.41 -1.40 -2.95
N ARG A 110 1.50 -2.56 -3.59
CA ARG A 110 1.81 -2.72 -5.01
C ARG A 110 0.63 -3.38 -5.70
N GLY A 111 0.20 -2.82 -6.84
CA GLY A 111 -0.96 -3.32 -7.56
C GLY A 111 -0.96 -2.92 -9.02
N ARG A 112 -1.99 -3.34 -9.76
CA ARG A 112 -2.10 -3.13 -11.21
C ARG A 112 -2.85 -1.86 -11.60
N THR A 113 -3.57 -1.23 -10.67
CA THR A 113 -4.30 0.02 -10.94
C THR A 113 -4.10 0.99 -9.78
N PRO A 114 -3.96 2.31 -10.04
CA PRO A 114 -3.71 3.29 -8.99
C PRO A 114 -4.75 3.27 -7.86
N LEU A 115 -6.03 3.17 -8.23
CA LEU A 115 -7.14 3.21 -7.27
C LEU A 115 -7.22 1.94 -6.42
N SER A 116 -6.99 0.76 -7.01
CA SER A 116 -6.92 -0.49 -6.24
C SER A 116 -5.72 -0.49 -5.30
N THR A 117 -4.55 -0.07 -5.79
CA THR A 117 -3.34 0.02 -4.97
C THR A 117 -3.52 0.97 -3.79
N GLN A 118 -4.17 2.12 -3.99
CA GLN A 118 -4.48 3.03 -2.87
C GLN A 118 -5.43 2.39 -1.86
N ARG A 119 -6.48 1.70 -2.31
CA ARG A 119 -7.39 0.98 -1.39
C ARG A 119 -6.64 -0.07 -0.57
N ILE A 120 -5.76 -0.85 -1.19
CA ILE A 120 -4.95 -1.85 -0.50
C ILE A 120 -4.02 -1.19 0.54
N ALA A 121 -3.41 -0.05 0.20
CA ALA A 121 -2.59 0.70 1.14
C ALA A 121 -3.41 1.18 2.35
N ASN A 122 -4.61 1.71 2.12
CA ASN A 122 -5.51 2.16 3.18
C ASN A 122 -6.01 1.00 4.06
N TYR A 123 -6.42 -0.12 3.47
CA TYR A 123 -6.82 -1.32 4.22
C TYR A 123 -5.67 -1.86 5.07
N GLY A 124 -4.45 -1.87 4.53
CA GLY A 124 -3.27 -2.26 5.28
C GLY A 124 -2.93 -1.30 6.42
N ALA A 125 -3.08 0.01 6.20
CA ALA A 125 -2.90 1.01 7.24
C ALA A 125 -3.90 0.84 8.39
N GLU A 126 -5.19 0.68 8.07
CA GLU A 126 -6.25 0.46 9.06
C GLU A 126 -6.05 -0.84 9.84
N ALA A 127 -5.80 -1.95 9.14
CA ALA A 127 -5.52 -3.23 9.77
C ALA A 127 -4.27 -3.20 10.68
N LEU A 128 -3.24 -2.45 10.27
CA LEU A 128 -2.05 -2.23 11.09
C LEU A 128 -2.37 -1.44 12.36
N CYS A 129 -3.19 -0.38 12.25
CA CYS A 129 -3.64 0.40 13.41
C CYS A 129 -4.40 -0.48 14.39
N ASP A 130 -5.32 -1.32 13.91
CA ASP A 130 -6.10 -2.24 14.75
C ASP A 130 -5.23 -3.24 15.48
N LEU A 131 -4.22 -3.80 14.81
CA LEU A 131 -3.30 -4.76 15.43
C LEU A 131 -2.45 -4.10 16.52
N VAL A 132 -1.94 -2.89 16.27
CA VAL A 132 -1.18 -2.16 17.27
C VAL A 132 -2.08 -1.76 18.44
N ASN A 133 -3.29 -1.26 18.17
CA ASN A 133 -4.26 -0.94 19.22
C ASN A 133 -4.61 -2.16 20.09
N ALA A 134 -4.83 -3.32 19.46
CA ALA A 134 -5.11 -4.56 20.19
C ALA A 134 -3.92 -5.00 21.05
N ALA A 135 -2.70 -4.93 20.52
CA ALA A 135 -1.49 -5.28 21.26
C ALA A 135 -1.22 -4.32 22.44
N VAL A 136 -1.37 -3.01 22.21
CA VAL A 136 -1.22 -1.99 23.26
C VAL A 136 -2.28 -2.15 24.33
N PHE A 137 -3.53 -2.43 23.96
CA PHE A 137 -4.59 -2.70 24.92
C PHE A 137 -4.29 -3.95 25.76
N ALA A 138 -3.83 -5.04 25.15
CA ALA A 138 -3.46 -6.26 25.87
C ALA A 138 -2.33 -6.03 26.88
N HIS A 139 -1.39 -5.13 26.60
CA HIS A 139 -0.25 -4.85 27.48
C HIS A 139 -0.51 -3.76 28.52
N THR A 140 -1.34 -2.76 28.22
CA THR A 140 -1.49 -1.55 29.07
C THR A 140 -2.91 -1.36 29.62
N GLY A 141 -3.90 -2.10 29.11
CA GLY A 141 -5.31 -1.89 29.42
C GLY A 141 -5.91 -0.63 28.77
N GLN A 142 -5.16 0.09 27.93
CA GLN A 142 -5.61 1.29 27.22
C GLN A 142 -5.46 1.12 25.70
N ALA A 143 -6.51 1.44 24.95
CA ALA A 143 -6.47 1.51 23.48
C ALA A 143 -6.31 2.99 23.08
N ARG A 144 -5.07 3.46 22.96
CA ARG A 144 -4.78 4.84 22.57
C ARG A 144 -3.72 4.88 21.47
N VAL A 145 -4.13 4.53 20.26
CA VAL A 145 -3.42 4.97 19.06
C VAL A 145 -4.44 5.54 18.10
N ALA A 146 -4.40 6.86 17.90
CA ALA A 146 -5.09 7.48 16.78
C ALA A 146 -4.16 7.47 15.55
N PHE A 147 -4.74 7.33 14.36
CA PHE A 147 -4.00 7.24 13.12
C PHE A 147 -4.30 8.45 12.24
N MET A 148 -3.28 8.90 11.51
CA MET A 148 -3.41 9.96 10.51
C MET A 148 -2.95 9.37 9.18
N VAL A 149 -3.89 9.24 8.23
CA VAL A 149 -3.57 8.82 6.85
C VAL A 149 -3.16 10.08 6.10
N PHE A 150 -1.88 10.19 5.74
CA PHE A 150 -1.45 11.24 4.84
C PHE A 150 -1.77 10.83 3.41
N THR A 151 -2.70 11.54 2.79
CA THR A 151 -2.96 11.46 1.35
C THR A 151 -2.17 12.56 0.66
N ASP A 152 -1.20 12.19 -0.18
CA ASP A 152 -0.67 13.09 -1.21
C ASP A 152 -1.70 13.33 -2.32
#